data_AF-A0A960AWW8-F1
#
_entry.id   AF-A0A960AWW8-F1
#
_cell.length_a   1.000
_cell.length_b   1.000
_cell.length_c   1.000
_cell.angle_alpha   90.00
_cell.angle_beta   90.00
_cell.angle_gamma   90.00
#
_symmetry.space_group_name_H-M   'P 1'
#
loop_
_entity.id
_entity.type
_entity.pdbx_description
1 polymer ?
#
loop_
_entity_poly.entity_id
_entity_poly.type
_entity_poly.pdbx_seq_one_letter_code
_entity_poly.pdbx_strand_id
1 'polypeptide(L)'
;APTEFPRTAFDWPVVPDALTDLLLRLRSDYATRLPPLYITENGTSWPEPVHDQFRIDYLDSHLRAVAAAMAEGVDIRGYFCWTLLDNFEWAEGTKQSFGLVNVDFETQQRTVRDSGRWFARMSAGELS
;
A
#
# COMPACT_ATOMS: atom_id res chain seq x y z
N ALA A 1 -12.24 24.69 -5.64
CA ALA A 1 -12.40 23.71 -6.74
C ALA A 1 -12.49 22.33 -6.11
N PRO A 2 -13.24 21.35 -6.64
CA PRO A 2 -13.07 19.99 -6.14
C PRO A 2 -11.62 19.58 -6.44
N THR A 3 -10.88 19.24 -5.40
CA THR A 3 -9.48 18.80 -5.53
C THR A 3 -9.52 17.42 -6.15
N GLU A 4 -9.19 17.31 -7.44
CA GLU A 4 -9.16 16.02 -8.12
C GLU A 4 -7.87 15.29 -7.71
N PHE A 5 -8.03 14.18 -6.99
CA PHE A 5 -6.92 13.33 -6.57
C PHE A 5 -6.57 12.32 -7.66
N PRO A 6 -5.30 11.88 -7.79
CA PRO A 6 -4.95 10.73 -8.60
C PRO A 6 -5.79 9.50 -8.19
N ARG A 7 -6.04 8.59 -9.14
CA ARG A 7 -6.89 7.43 -8.91
C ARG A 7 -6.22 6.12 -9.29
N THR A 8 -6.53 5.07 -8.55
CA THR A 8 -6.06 3.70 -8.82
C THR A 8 -6.82 3.08 -10.00
N ALA A 9 -6.42 1.89 -10.46
CA ALA A 9 -7.19 1.13 -11.44
C ALA A 9 -8.58 0.68 -10.91
N PHE A 10 -8.77 0.75 -9.60
CA PHE A 10 -10.05 0.54 -8.92
C PHE A 10 -10.86 1.84 -8.79
N ASP A 11 -10.41 2.94 -9.42
CA ASP A 11 -11.06 4.25 -9.34
C ASP A 11 -11.13 4.82 -7.90
N TRP A 12 -10.25 4.34 -7.00
CA TRP A 12 -10.13 4.87 -5.65
C TRP A 12 -9.21 6.09 -5.63
N PRO A 13 -9.57 7.17 -4.91
CA PRO A 13 -8.69 8.32 -4.77
C PRO A 13 -7.43 7.94 -3.96
N VAL A 14 -6.28 8.42 -4.41
CA VAL A 14 -4.98 8.25 -3.76
C VAL A 14 -4.72 9.47 -2.89
N VAL A 15 -4.92 9.32 -1.57
CA VAL A 15 -4.79 10.42 -0.60
C VAL A 15 -3.96 9.94 0.61
N PRO A 16 -2.62 9.91 0.52
CA PRO A 16 -1.76 9.42 1.59
C PRO A 16 -1.97 10.16 2.92
N ASP A 17 -2.20 11.48 2.88
CA ASP A 17 -2.43 12.30 4.07
C ASP A 17 -3.66 11.84 4.88
N ALA A 18 -4.68 11.27 4.22
CA ALA A 18 -5.85 10.73 4.90
C ALA A 18 -5.51 9.51 5.79
N LEU A 19 -4.43 8.77 5.46
CA LEU A 19 -3.93 7.70 6.33
C LEU A 19 -3.27 8.27 7.58
N THR A 20 -2.48 9.34 7.46
CA THR A 20 -1.91 10.06 8.62
C THR A 20 -3.03 10.55 9.54
N ASP A 21 -4.02 11.24 8.98
CA ASP A 21 -5.16 11.76 9.73
C ASP A 21 -5.94 10.66 10.46
N LEU A 22 -6.18 9.52 9.79
CA LEU A 22 -6.82 8.36 10.39
C LEU A 22 -6.03 7.84 11.60
N LEU A 23 -4.70 7.69 11.47
CA LEU A 23 -3.85 7.15 12.53
C LEU A 23 -3.78 8.09 13.74
N LEU A 24 -3.66 9.40 13.50
CA LEU A 24 -3.72 10.41 14.56
C LEU A 24 -5.09 10.43 15.25
N ARG A 25 -6.16 10.30 14.47
CA ARG A 25 -7.52 10.22 15.02
C ARG A 25 -7.70 8.97 15.87
N LEU A 26 -7.25 7.79 15.43
CA LEU A 26 -7.30 6.58 16.25
C LEU A 26 -6.56 6.78 17.58
N ARG A 27 -5.39 7.42 17.56
CA ARG A 27 -4.67 7.78 18.79
C ARG A 27 -5.47 8.72 19.69
N SER A 28 -6.10 9.75 19.13
CA SER A 28 -6.94 10.68 19.88
C SER A 28 -8.18 10.00 20.49
N ASP A 29 -8.94 9.27 19.67
CA ASP A 29 -10.23 8.69 20.04
C ASP A 29 -10.10 7.56 21.07
N TYR A 30 -9.02 6.78 20.99
CA TYR A 30 -8.75 5.66 21.91
C TYR A 30 -7.77 6.00 23.04
N ALA A 31 -6.95 7.05 22.89
CA ALA A 31 -5.98 7.53 23.87
C ALA A 31 -5.12 6.39 24.45
N THR A 32 -5.04 6.27 25.77
CA THR A 32 -4.25 5.23 26.46
C THR A 32 -4.76 3.81 26.25
N ARG A 33 -5.94 3.62 25.65
CA ARG A 33 -6.51 2.31 25.33
C ARG A 33 -6.11 1.81 23.94
N LEU A 34 -5.51 2.66 23.10
CA LEU A 34 -5.07 2.24 21.77
C LEU A 34 -3.89 1.27 21.92
N PRO A 35 -4.02 0.00 21.49
CA PRO A 35 -2.88 -0.91 21.45
C PRO A 35 -1.91 -0.48 20.34
N PRO A 36 -0.68 -0.99 20.34
CA PRO A 36 0.22 -0.82 19.21
C PRO A 36 -0.42 -1.29 17.90
N LEU A 37 -0.25 -0.50 16.85
CA LEU A 37 -0.89 -0.72 15.56
C LEU A 37 0.01 -1.48 14.60
N TYR A 38 -0.63 -2.23 13.72
CA TYR A 38 -0.04 -2.80 12.52
C TYR A 38 -0.93 -2.41 11.35
N ILE A 39 -0.34 -1.91 10.27
CA ILE A 39 -1.06 -1.73 9.00
C ILE A 39 -1.11 -3.10 8.35
N THR A 40 -2.21 -3.83 8.56
CA THR A 40 -2.34 -5.21 8.10
C THR A 40 -2.52 -5.33 6.60
N GLU A 41 -3.06 -4.29 5.96
CA GLU A 41 -3.24 -4.21 4.51
C GLU A 41 -3.14 -2.76 4.05
N ASN A 42 -2.26 -2.50 3.09
CA ASN A 42 -2.29 -1.30 2.25
C ASN A 42 -1.62 -1.61 0.91
N GLY A 43 -2.17 -1.08 -0.19
CA GLY A 43 -1.69 -1.34 -1.54
C GLY A 43 -2.63 -0.79 -2.59
N THR A 44 -2.28 -1.00 -3.86
CA THR A 44 -3.03 -0.46 -5.00
C THR A 44 -3.09 -1.43 -6.17
N SER A 45 -4.23 -1.42 -6.87
CA SER A 45 -4.39 -2.09 -8.15
C SER A 45 -3.82 -1.23 -9.28
N TRP A 46 -3.02 -1.86 -10.14
CA TRP A 46 -2.47 -1.25 -11.35
C TRP A 46 -2.22 -2.31 -12.42
N PRO A 47 -2.64 -2.09 -13.69
CA PRO A 47 -2.71 -3.14 -14.71
C PRO A 47 -1.36 -3.54 -15.31
N GLU A 48 -0.33 -2.69 -15.24
CA GLU A 48 0.97 -2.98 -15.87
C GLU A 48 1.68 -4.14 -15.16
N PRO A 49 2.06 -5.23 -15.85
CA PRO A 49 2.48 -6.50 -15.23
C PRO A 49 3.90 -6.52 -14.65
N VAL A 50 4.80 -5.62 -15.06
CA VAL A 50 6.23 -5.63 -14.63
C VAL A 50 6.69 -4.25 -14.19
N HIS A 51 6.60 -3.27 -15.08
CA HIS A 51 6.98 -1.89 -14.82
C HIS A 51 5.78 -1.15 -14.23
N ASP A 52 5.78 -0.93 -12.93
CA ASP A 52 4.59 -0.48 -12.20
C ASP A 52 4.90 0.71 -11.27
N GLN A 53 5.48 1.76 -11.85
CA GLN A 53 5.91 2.96 -11.11
C GLN A 53 4.79 3.57 -10.26
N PHE A 54 3.54 3.56 -10.74
CA PHE A 54 2.39 4.03 -9.98
C PHE A 54 2.23 3.29 -8.63
N ARG A 55 2.48 1.98 -8.61
CA ARG A 55 2.42 1.17 -7.37
C ARG A 55 3.56 1.54 -6.43
N ILE A 56 4.77 1.82 -6.95
CA ILE A 56 5.89 2.32 -6.16
C ILE A 56 5.53 3.67 -5.53
N ASP A 57 5.05 4.63 -6.32
CA ASP A 57 4.71 5.97 -5.83
C ASP A 57 3.57 5.93 -4.79
N TYR A 58 2.57 5.06 -5.00
CA TYR A 58 1.53 4.80 -4.03
C TYR A 58 2.09 4.28 -2.71
N LEU A 59 2.93 3.24 -2.75
CA LEU A 59 3.48 2.62 -1.55
C LEU A 59 4.45 3.57 -0.82
N ASP A 60 5.35 4.25 -1.52
CA ASP A 60 6.27 5.23 -0.94
C ASP A 60 5.51 6.33 -0.21
N SER A 61 4.52 6.92 -0.86
CA SER A 61 3.74 8.01 -0.25
C SER A 61 2.94 7.57 0.98
N HIS A 62 2.35 6.37 0.98
CA HIS A 62 1.63 5.85 2.15
C HIS A 62 2.57 5.41 3.28
N LEU A 63 3.76 4.88 2.98
CA LEU A 63 4.78 4.60 3.99
C LEU A 63 5.29 5.89 4.64
N ARG A 64 5.47 6.97 3.87
CA ARG A 64 5.78 8.30 4.40
C ARG A 64 4.67 8.85 5.29
N ALA A 65 3.40 8.64 4.91
CA ALA A 65 2.26 9.01 5.75
C ALA A 65 2.25 8.25 7.09
N VAL A 66 2.52 6.95 7.07
CA VAL A 66 2.71 6.14 8.29
C VAL A 66 3.86 6.66 9.13
N ALA A 67 5.01 6.97 8.51
CA ALA A 67 6.16 7.54 9.22
C ALA A 67 5.85 8.92 9.84
N ALA A 68 5.06 9.76 9.17
CA ALA A 68 4.61 11.04 9.72
C ALA A 68 3.73 10.85 10.97
N ALA A 69 2.79 9.89 10.94
CA ALA A 69 1.99 9.54 12.12
C ALA A 69 2.86 8.98 13.28
N MET A 70 3.89 8.19 12.96
CA MET A 70 4.85 7.72 13.96
C MET A 70 5.64 8.87 14.60
N ALA A 71 6.06 9.86 13.81
CA ALA A 71 6.76 11.05 14.30
C ALA A 71 5.90 11.89 15.28
N GLU A 72 4.58 11.87 15.10
CA GLU A 72 3.59 12.50 15.99
C GLU A 72 3.26 11.63 17.22
N GLY A 73 3.83 10.43 17.34
CA GLY A 73 3.74 9.56 18.53
C GLY A 73 2.67 8.47 18.47
N VAL A 74 2.22 8.06 17.28
CA VAL A 74 1.43 6.83 17.11
C VAL A 74 2.37 5.60 17.15
N ASP A 75 2.12 4.64 18.05
CA ASP A 75 2.91 3.39 18.15
C ASP A 75 2.50 2.42 17.03
N ILE A 76 3.22 2.45 15.92
CA ILE A 76 3.03 1.57 14.76
C ILE A 76 4.24 0.64 14.64
N ARG A 77 3.99 -0.67 14.61
CA ARG A 77 5.03 -1.71 14.73
C ARG A 77 5.21 -2.57 13.49
N GLY A 78 4.37 -2.40 12.48
CA GLY A 78 4.54 -3.09 11.22
C GLY A 78 3.60 -2.61 10.14
N TYR A 79 3.97 -2.94 8.91
CA TYR A 79 3.24 -2.63 7.69
C TYR A 79 3.29 -3.84 6.76
N PHE A 80 2.14 -4.22 6.23
CA PHE A 80 1.97 -5.36 5.34
C PHE A 80 1.36 -4.88 4.02
N CYS A 81 2.11 -5.07 2.94
CA CYS A 81 1.63 -4.74 1.60
C CYS A 81 0.57 -5.75 1.15
N TRP A 82 -0.60 -5.25 0.77
CA TRP A 82 -1.63 -6.01 0.05
C TRP A 82 -1.35 -5.85 -1.46
N THR A 83 -0.76 -6.83 -2.15
CA THR A 83 -0.47 -8.22 -1.74
C THR A 83 0.89 -8.71 -2.22
N LEU A 84 1.30 -9.91 -1.79
CA LEU A 84 2.44 -10.59 -2.36
C LEU A 84 2.19 -10.99 -3.83
N LEU A 85 1.08 -11.66 -4.11
CA LEU A 85 0.75 -12.21 -5.43
C LEU A 85 -0.53 -11.60 -5.98
N ASP A 86 -0.60 -11.39 -7.29
CA ASP A 86 -1.89 -11.25 -7.95
C ASP A 86 -2.80 -12.43 -7.59
N ASN A 87 -4.05 -12.13 -7.27
CA ASN A 87 -4.99 -13.09 -6.72
C ASN A 87 -6.42 -12.79 -7.22
N PHE A 88 -7.39 -13.54 -6.69
CA PHE A 88 -8.80 -13.33 -6.97
C PHE A 88 -9.34 -12.20 -6.08
N GLU A 89 -9.57 -11.03 -6.66
CA GLU A 89 -10.03 -9.81 -5.98
C GLU A 89 -11.57 -9.81 -5.88
N TRP A 90 -12.10 -10.75 -5.11
CA TRP A 90 -13.53 -10.82 -4.73
C TRP A 90 -14.49 -10.66 -5.93
N ALA A 91 -15.36 -9.65 -5.91
CA ALA A 91 -16.32 -9.40 -6.97
C ALA A 91 -15.69 -9.03 -8.32
N GLU A 92 -14.44 -8.53 -8.32
CA GLU A 92 -13.70 -8.16 -9.53
C GLU A 92 -12.98 -9.36 -10.18
N GLY A 93 -12.94 -10.50 -9.50
CA GLY A 93 -12.23 -11.68 -9.96
C GLY A 93 -10.76 -11.39 -10.22
N THR A 94 -10.24 -11.79 -11.38
CA THR A 94 -8.81 -11.63 -11.72
C THR A 94 -8.50 -10.34 -12.50
N LYS A 95 -9.45 -9.39 -12.58
CA LYS A 95 -9.28 -8.13 -13.34
C LYS A 95 -8.38 -7.11 -12.66
N GLN A 96 -8.24 -7.23 -11.34
CA GLN A 96 -7.48 -6.30 -10.51
C GLN A 96 -6.19 -6.97 -10.08
N SER A 97 -5.11 -6.20 -10.08
CA SER A 97 -3.77 -6.73 -9.83
C SER A 97 -3.15 -5.94 -8.70
N PHE A 98 -3.21 -6.48 -7.48
CA PHE A 98 -2.62 -5.87 -6.28
C PHE A 98 -1.22 -6.41 -5.95
N GLY A 99 -0.80 -7.50 -6.58
CA GLY A 99 0.41 -8.22 -6.19
C GLY A 99 1.67 -7.44 -6.48
N LEU A 100 2.65 -7.50 -5.58
CA LEU A 100 4.06 -7.18 -5.86
C LEU A 100 4.69 -8.16 -6.86
N VAL A 101 4.09 -9.34 -7.01
CA VAL A 101 4.45 -10.36 -7.98
C VAL A 101 3.25 -10.61 -8.88
N ASN A 102 3.47 -10.41 -10.18
CA ASN A 102 2.50 -10.78 -11.19
C ASN A 102 2.37 -12.30 -11.28
N VAL A 103 1.13 -12.78 -11.47
CA VAL A 103 0.81 -14.18 -11.73
C VAL A 103 0.13 -14.27 -13.08
N ASP A 104 0.73 -15.00 -14.01
CA ASP A 104 0.02 -15.48 -15.19
C ASP A 104 -0.93 -16.60 -14.75
N PHE A 105 -2.25 -16.36 -14.82
CA PHE A 105 -3.24 -17.33 -14.36
C PHE A 105 -3.33 -18.58 -15.24
N GLU A 106 -2.96 -18.50 -16.53
CA GLU A 106 -2.98 -19.64 -17.45
C GLU A 106 -1.77 -20.57 -17.21
N THR A 107 -0.58 -19.99 -17.09
CA THR A 107 0.68 -20.76 -16.99
C THR A 107 1.19 -20.95 -15.56
N GLN A 108 0.64 -20.19 -14.61
CA GLN A 108 1.12 -20.09 -13.23
C GLN A 108 2.55 -19.54 -13.13
N GLN A 109 3.07 -18.89 -14.17
CA GLN A 109 4.35 -18.20 -14.10
C GLN A 109 4.26 -17.00 -13.14
N ARG A 110 5.29 -16.81 -12.30
CA ARG A 110 5.41 -15.67 -11.38
C ARG A 110 6.50 -14.73 -11.86
N THR A 111 6.20 -13.44 -11.93
CA THR A 111 7.14 -12.40 -12.32
C THR A 111 7.16 -11.31 -11.26
N VAL A 112 8.30 -11.12 -10.59
CA VAL A 112 8.45 -10.04 -9.61
C VAL A 112 8.45 -8.70 -10.33
N ARG A 113 7.53 -7.81 -9.93
CA ARG A 113 7.39 -6.46 -10.48
C ARG A 113 8.50 -5.55 -9.98
N ASP A 114 8.64 -4.39 -10.61
CA ASP A 114 9.58 -3.36 -10.15
C ASP A 114 9.23 -2.92 -8.71
N SER A 115 7.94 -2.79 -8.39
CA SER A 115 7.48 -2.53 -7.03
C SER A 115 7.87 -3.62 -6.03
N GLY A 116 7.85 -4.90 -6.43
CA GLY A 116 8.28 -5.99 -5.55
C GLY A 116 9.77 -5.92 -5.23
N ARG A 117 10.60 -5.57 -6.21
CA ARG A 117 12.04 -5.33 -6.00
C ARG A 117 12.29 -4.08 -5.17
N TRP A 118 11.56 -3.00 -5.45
CA TRP A 118 11.61 -1.77 -4.70
C TRP A 118 11.24 -2.00 -3.23
N PHE A 119 10.14 -2.72 -2.95
CA PHE A 119 9.66 -3.00 -1.60
C PHE A 119 10.68 -3.84 -0.81
N ALA A 120 11.37 -4.79 -1.45
CA ALA A 120 12.45 -5.55 -0.84
C ALA A 120 13.63 -4.65 -0.42
N ARG A 121 14.08 -3.74 -1.30
CA ARG A 121 15.17 -2.80 -1.02
C ARG A 121 14.78 -1.80 0.08
N MET A 122 13.55 -1.28 0.03
CA MET A 122 12.97 -0.42 1.06
C MET A 122 12.98 -1.12 2.42
N SER A 123 12.47 -2.36 2.48
CA SER A 123 12.41 -3.16 3.71
C SER A 123 13.80 -3.48 4.28
N ALA A 124 14.81 -3.58 3.42
CA ALA A 124 16.21 -3.77 3.81
C ALA A 124 16.92 -2.47 4.25
N GLY A 125 16.25 -1.31 4.16
CA GLY A 125 16.84 -0.01 4.48
C GLY A 125 17.84 0.49 3.42
N GLU A 126 17.75 0.00 2.18
CA GLU A 126 18.65 0.35 1.08
C GLU A 126 18.20 1.59 0.29
N LEU A 127 17.06 2.18 0.67
CA LEU A 127 16.50 3.39 0.08
C LEU A 127 16.45 4.47 1.16
N SER A 128 16.88 5.68 0.80
CA SER A 128 16.94 6.87 1.68
C SER A 128 15.67 7.70 1.64
#